data_AF-A0A966Y6C6-F1
#
_entry.id   AF-A0A966Y6C6-F1
#
_cell.length_a   1.000
_cell.length_b   1.000
_cell.length_c   1.000
_cell.angle_alpha   90.00
_cell.angle_beta   90.00
_cell.angle_gamma   90.00
#
_symmetry.space_group_name_H-M   'P 1'
#
loop_
_entity.id
_entity.type
_entity.pdbx_description
1 polymer ?
#
loop_
_entity_poly.entity_id
_entity_poly.type
_entity_poly.pdbx_seq_one_letter_code
_entity_poly.pdbx_strand_id
1 'polypeptide(L)'
;MLRWLLDPQALRAKIANWEEVARYLVSTTYAEILAAGGEPRALAFIEEIMAYPDVPASFRKLRFEDRPTPVLTVEYLVGGKTLSVFTTIATLGTPQDITLQEVRIECFFPADERSDALFKSLAAKR
;
A
#
# COMPACT_ATOMS: atom_id res chain seq x y z
N MET A 1 -2.14 7.70 -0.44
CA MET A 1 -1.20 6.56 -0.51
C MET A 1 -0.83 6.20 -1.96
N LEU A 2 -1.77 5.75 -2.80
CA LEU A 2 -1.47 5.26 -4.17
C LEU A 2 -0.63 6.21 -5.04
N ARG A 3 -0.91 7.52 -5.03
CA ARG A 3 -0.07 8.52 -5.73
C ARG A 3 1.41 8.40 -5.37
N TRP A 4 1.71 8.36 -4.07
CA TRP A 4 3.09 8.27 -3.57
C TRP A 4 3.75 6.93 -3.92
N LEU A 5 2.97 5.85 -3.90
CA LEU A 5 3.46 4.51 -4.22
C LEU A 5 3.82 4.37 -5.71
N LEU A 6 3.05 5.00 -6.59
CA LEU A 6 3.19 4.86 -8.04
C LEU A 6 4.11 5.93 -8.66
N ASP A 7 4.23 7.10 -8.02
CA ASP A 7 5.09 8.19 -8.50
C ASP A 7 6.58 7.78 -8.47
N PRO A 8 7.29 7.81 -9.62
CA PRO A 8 8.72 7.53 -9.71
C PRO A 8 9.61 8.41 -8.83
N GLN A 9 9.17 9.64 -8.54
CA GLN A 9 9.91 10.59 -7.70
C GLN A 9 9.65 10.40 -6.20
N ALA A 10 8.72 9.51 -5.83
CA ALA A 10 8.33 9.25 -4.45
C ALA A 10 8.74 7.84 -4.00
N LEU A 11 7.78 6.98 -3.61
CA LEU A 11 8.08 5.69 -2.99
C LEU A 11 8.37 4.58 -3.99
N ARG A 12 8.02 4.74 -5.28
CA ARG A 12 8.23 3.69 -6.28
C ARG A 12 9.66 3.14 -6.27
N ALA A 13 10.66 4.03 -6.33
CA ALA A 13 12.08 3.65 -6.34
C ALA A 13 12.59 3.11 -4.99
N LYS A 14 11.76 3.12 -3.94
CA LYS A 14 12.09 2.66 -2.59
C LYS A 14 11.44 1.32 -2.26
N ILE A 15 10.69 0.71 -3.18
CA ILE A 15 10.02 -0.58 -2.99
C ILE A 15 10.63 -1.60 -3.96
N ALA A 16 11.25 -2.65 -3.43
CA ALA A 16 11.92 -3.69 -4.23
C ALA A 16 10.90 -4.56 -4.98
N ASN A 17 9.83 -4.99 -4.32
CA ASN A 17 8.73 -5.76 -4.90
C ASN A 17 7.59 -4.86 -5.44
N TRP A 18 7.93 -3.69 -6.01
CA TRP A 18 6.96 -2.65 -6.36
C TRP A 18 5.83 -3.15 -7.28
N GLU A 19 6.15 -3.97 -8.28
CA GLU A 19 5.17 -4.44 -9.26
C GLU A 19 4.06 -5.27 -8.62
N GLU A 20 4.41 -6.12 -7.65
CA GLU A 20 3.47 -6.94 -6.88
C GLU A 20 2.56 -6.04 -6.05
N VAL A 21 3.16 -5.11 -5.29
CA VAL A 21 2.46 -4.19 -4.40
C VAL A 21 1.52 -3.26 -5.18
N ALA A 22 2.02 -2.65 -6.26
CA ALA A 22 1.26 -1.74 -7.11
C ALA A 22 0.09 -2.47 -7.79
N ARG A 23 0.32 -3.65 -8.35
CA ARG A 23 -0.73 -4.48 -8.95
C ARG A 23 -1.81 -4.81 -7.93
N TYR A 24 -1.43 -5.32 -6.76
CA TYR A 24 -2.37 -5.67 -5.71
C TYR A 24 -3.24 -4.46 -5.35
N LEU A 25 -2.62 -3.33 -4.97
CA LEU A 25 -3.35 -2.17 -4.48
C LEU A 25 -4.22 -1.50 -5.56
N VAL A 26 -3.77 -1.44 -6.82
CA VAL A 26 -4.59 -0.91 -7.91
C VAL A 26 -5.78 -1.83 -8.20
N SER A 27 -5.56 -3.14 -8.27
CA SER A 27 -6.62 -4.10 -8.58
C SER A 27 -7.70 -4.15 -7.49
N THR A 28 -7.30 -4.14 -6.22
CA THR A 28 -8.23 -4.15 -5.08
C THR A 28 -8.99 -2.83 -4.96
N THR A 29 -8.29 -1.69 -5.07
CA THR A 29 -8.94 -0.37 -5.04
C THR A 29 -9.95 -0.23 -6.18
N TYR A 30 -9.60 -0.66 -7.40
CA TYR A 30 -10.51 -0.62 -8.52
C TYR A 30 -11.75 -1.50 -8.30
N ALA A 31 -11.57 -2.72 -7.78
CA ALA A 31 -12.68 -3.60 -7.45
C ALA A 31 -13.60 -3.02 -6.36
N GLU A 32 -13.04 -2.40 -5.32
CA GLU A 32 -13.78 -1.72 -4.24
C GLU A 32 -14.61 -0.55 -4.78
N ILE A 33 -14.04 0.27 -5.68
CA ILE A 33 -14.75 1.38 -6.32
C ILE A 33 -15.95 0.87 -7.13
N LEU A 34 -15.76 -0.20 -7.91
CA LEU A 34 -16.85 -0.80 -8.68
C LEU A 34 -17.93 -1.39 -7.78
N ALA A 35 -17.55 -2.07 -6.69
CA ALA A 35 -18.48 -2.63 -5.72
C ALA A 35 -19.29 -1.54 -4.99
N ALA A 36 -18.70 -0.36 -4.78
CA ALA A 36 -19.34 0.82 -4.20
C ALA A 36 -20.19 1.62 -5.20
N GLY A 37 -20.39 1.12 -6.43
CA GLY A 37 -21.25 1.75 -7.44
C GLY A 37 -20.53 2.66 -8.44
N GLY A 38 -19.19 2.73 -8.42
CA GLY A 38 -18.41 3.40 -9.45
C GLY A 38 -18.57 4.92 -9.45
N GLU A 39 -18.41 5.56 -8.29
CA GLU A 39 -18.54 7.01 -8.18
C GLU A 39 -17.58 7.74 -9.16
N PRO A 40 -18.04 8.76 -9.92
CA PRO A 40 -17.25 9.37 -10.99
C PRO A 40 -15.90 9.94 -10.56
N ARG A 41 -15.81 10.56 -9.38
CA ARG A 41 -14.54 11.09 -8.85
C ARG A 41 -13.56 9.97 -8.50
N ALA A 42 -14.04 8.86 -7.95
CA ALA A 42 -13.22 7.68 -7.69
C ALA A 42 -12.69 7.04 -8.98
N LEU A 43 -13.52 6.94 -10.02
CA LEU A 43 -13.08 6.48 -11.34
C LEU A 43 -12.07 7.44 -11.98
N ALA A 44 -12.28 8.75 -11.88
CA ALA A 44 -11.30 9.74 -12.35
C ALA A 44 -9.95 9.61 -11.64
N PHE A 45 -9.96 9.31 -10.33
CA PHE A 45 -8.74 9.02 -9.58
C PHE A 45 -8.02 7.75 -10.07
N ILE A 46 -8.77 6.71 -10.45
CA ILE A 46 -8.18 5.52 -11.09
C ILE A 46 -7.52 5.87 -12.42
N GLU A 47 -8.16 6.68 -13.25
CA GLU A 47 -7.55 7.13 -14.51
C GLU A 47 -6.27 7.95 -14.26
N GLU A 48 -6.28 8.83 -13.25
CA GLU A 48 -5.11 9.60 -12.83
C GLU A 48 -3.93 8.70 -12.48
N ILE A 49 -4.11 7.72 -11.59
CA ILE A 49 -3.00 6.87 -11.13
C ILE A 49 -2.50 5.90 -12.20
N MET A 50 -3.34 5.59 -13.19
CA MET A 50 -2.98 4.72 -14.31
C MET A 50 -2.16 5.45 -15.37
N ALA A 51 -2.09 6.78 -15.30
CA ALA A 51 -1.21 7.59 -16.13
C ALA A 51 0.23 7.65 -15.61
N TYR A 52 0.53 7.15 -14.40
CA TYR A 52 1.91 7.02 -13.94
C TYR A 52 2.69 6.05 -14.84
N PRO A 53 3.98 6.32 -15.10
CA PRO A 53 4.80 5.42 -15.90
C PRO A 53 4.95 4.06 -15.20
N ASP A 54 5.14 3.02 -16.02
CA ASP A 54 5.32 1.65 -15.57
C ASP A 54 4.10 1.03 -14.84
N VAL A 55 2.92 1.68 -14.92
CA VAL A 55 1.64 1.15 -14.44
C VAL A 55 0.85 0.60 -15.64
N PRO A 56 0.94 -0.71 -15.96
CA PRO A 56 0.25 -1.28 -17.12
C PRO A 56 -1.25 -1.40 -16.87
N ALA A 57 -2.05 -1.28 -17.93
CA ALA A 57 -3.51 -1.44 -17.90
C ALA A 57 -3.98 -2.76 -17.25
N SER A 58 -3.14 -3.80 -17.28
CA SER A 58 -3.40 -5.08 -16.60
C SER A 58 -3.54 -4.97 -15.09
N PHE A 59 -3.03 -3.92 -14.43
CA PHE A 59 -3.16 -3.75 -12.98
C PHE A 59 -4.61 -3.53 -12.52
N ARG A 60 -5.52 -3.13 -13.42
CA ARG A 60 -6.97 -3.04 -13.11
C ARG A 60 -7.67 -4.40 -13.06
N LYS A 61 -6.97 -5.50 -13.34
CA LYS A 61 -7.56 -6.85 -13.37
C LYS A 61 -7.07 -7.67 -12.19
N LEU A 62 -8.00 -8.14 -11.37
CA LEU A 62 -7.73 -9.23 -10.43
C LEU A 62 -7.41 -10.50 -11.23
N ARG A 63 -6.27 -11.12 -10.94
CA ARG A 63 -5.92 -12.43 -11.48
C ARG A 63 -6.40 -13.49 -10.49
N PHE A 64 -7.41 -14.27 -10.89
CA PHE A 64 -7.93 -15.37 -10.06
C PHE A 64 -6.90 -16.47 -9.78
N GLU A 65 -5.85 -16.54 -10.60
CA GLU A 65 -4.75 -17.51 -10.47
C GLU A 65 -3.78 -17.12 -9.34
N ASP A 66 -3.76 -15.84 -8.94
CA ASP A 66 -2.97 -15.33 -7.83
C ASP A 66 -3.86 -15.37 -6.58
N ARG A 67 -3.87 -16.49 -5.82
CA ARG A 67 -4.50 -16.48 -4.49
C ARG A 67 -3.79 -15.42 -3.66
N PRO A 68 -4.46 -14.32 -3.26
CA PRO A 68 -3.79 -13.31 -2.46
C PRO A 68 -3.38 -13.96 -1.15
N THR A 69 -2.11 -13.79 -0.78
CA THR A 69 -1.67 -14.06 0.59
C THR A 69 -2.56 -13.27 1.54
N PRO A 70 -2.83 -13.78 2.76
CA PRO A 70 -3.71 -13.10 3.71
C PRO A 70 -3.22 -11.70 4.08
N VAL A 71 -1.96 -11.40 3.76
CA VAL A 71 -1.30 -10.13 4.03
C VAL A 71 -0.43 -9.75 2.83
N LEU A 72 -0.44 -8.47 2.46
CA LEU A 72 0.49 -7.89 1.49
C LEU A 72 1.78 -7.48 2.21
N THR A 73 2.91 -8.03 1.76
CA THR A 73 4.24 -7.64 2.24
C THR A 73 4.86 -6.63 1.28
N VAL A 74 5.44 -5.56 1.82
CA VAL A 74 6.15 -4.52 1.10
C VAL A 74 7.61 -4.55 1.48
N GLU A 75 8.50 -4.62 0.49
CA GLU A 75 9.94 -4.67 0.66
C GLU A 75 10.56 -3.29 0.44
N TYR A 76 10.74 -2.52 1.52
CA TYR A 76 11.36 -1.20 1.45
C TYR A 76 12.89 -1.26 1.39
N LEU A 77 13.48 -0.40 0.56
CA LEU A 77 14.93 -0.21 0.49
C LEU A 77 15.37 0.89 1.46
N VAL A 78 16.01 0.51 2.57
CA VAL A 78 16.47 1.41 3.64
C VAL A 78 17.97 1.24 3.85
N GLY A 79 18.75 2.28 3.54
CA GLY A 79 20.22 2.27 3.77
C GLY A 79 20.94 1.12 3.08
N GLY A 80 20.50 0.72 1.88
CA GLY A 80 21.06 -0.42 1.12
C GLY A 80 20.61 -1.79 1.62
N LYS A 81 19.69 -1.86 2.59
CA LYS A 81 19.10 -3.10 3.09
C LYS A 81 17.62 -3.16 2.71
N THR A 82 17.13 -4.36 2.44
CA THR A 82 15.69 -4.62 2.33
C THR A 82 15.08 -4.74 3.73
N LEU A 83 13.97 -4.05 3.92
CA LEU A 83 13.10 -4.07 5.08
C LEU A 83 11.74 -4.61 4.61
N SER A 84 11.43 -5.85 4.98
CA SER A 84 10.20 -6.52 4.61
C SER A 84 9.15 -6.30 5.70
N VAL A 85 8.02 -5.69 5.35
CA VAL A 85 6.97 -5.32 6.31
C VAL A 85 5.59 -5.65 5.79
N PHE A 86 4.68 -5.94 6.70
CA PHE A 86 3.26 -5.86 6.42
C PHE A 86 2.60 -4.81 7.31
N THR A 87 1.43 -4.32 6.90
CA THR A 87 0.73 -3.27 7.64
C THR A 87 -0.65 -3.68 8.10
N THR A 88 -1.09 -3.09 9.22
CA THR A 88 -2.49 -3.12 9.64
C THR A 88 -2.99 -1.68 9.73
N ILE A 89 -4.23 -1.47 9.30
CA ILE A 89 -4.90 -0.17 9.44
C ILE A 89 -5.98 -0.29 10.50
N ALA A 90 -5.83 0.47 11.58
CA ALA A 90 -6.82 0.58 12.64
C ALA A 90 -7.63 1.88 12.50
N THR A 91 -8.95 1.77 12.69
CA THR A 91 -9.90 2.89 12.66
C THR A 91 -10.67 2.95 13.98
N LEU A 92 -11.05 4.14 14.42
CA LEU A 92 -11.88 4.33 15.61
C LEU A 92 -13.36 4.10 15.26
N GLY A 93 -14.03 3.15 15.92
CA GLY A 93 -15.38 2.71 15.54
C GLY A 93 -16.52 3.64 15.99
N THR A 94 -16.36 4.34 17.12
CA THR A 94 -17.38 5.25 17.68
C THR A 94 -16.74 6.51 18.27
N PRO A 95 -16.01 7.29 17.45
CA PRO A 95 -15.40 8.53 17.93
C PRO A 95 -16.51 9.51 18.34
N GLN A 96 -16.39 10.05 19.55
CA GLN A 96 -17.30 11.06 20.09
C GLN A 96 -17.07 12.45 19.46
N ASP A 97 -15.94 12.61 18.78
CA ASP A 97 -15.55 13.81 18.05
C ASP A 97 -15.48 13.49 16.55
N ILE A 98 -16.16 14.28 15.72
CA ILE A 98 -16.21 14.11 14.25
C ILE A 98 -14.79 14.18 13.66
N THR A 99 -13.88 14.96 14.25
CA THR A 99 -12.49 15.06 13.79
C THR A 99 -11.70 13.75 13.98
N LEU A 100 -12.14 12.87 14.88
CA LEU A 100 -11.53 11.57 15.11
C LEU A 100 -12.08 10.46 14.18
N GLN A 101 -13.18 10.70 13.44
CA GLN A 101 -13.69 9.77 12.43
C GLN A 101 -12.72 9.56 11.25
N GLU A 102 -11.84 10.53 11.03
CA GLU A 102 -10.89 10.51 9.91
C GLU A 102 -9.52 9.94 10.32
N VAL A 103 -9.31 9.65 11.60
CA VAL A 103 -8.03 9.13 12.08
C VAL A 103 -7.89 7.65 11.73
N ARG A 104 -6.86 7.35 10.94
CA ARG A 104 -6.43 6.00 10.61
C ARG A 104 -5.00 5.81 11.13
N ILE A 105 -4.78 4.76 11.90
CA ILE A 105 -3.45 4.38 12.38
C ILE A 105 -2.97 3.24 11.51
N GLU A 106 -1.88 3.46 10.78
CA GLU A 106 -1.19 2.39 10.05
C GLU A 106 0.01 1.92 10.88
N CYS A 107 0.00 0.64 11.25
CA CYS A 107 1.06 -0.02 12.01
C CYS A 107 1.86 -0.91 11.06
N PHE A 108 3.19 -0.75 11.07
CA PHE A 108 4.12 -1.53 10.25
C PHE A 108 4.78 -2.61 11.12
N PHE A 109 4.71 -3.86 10.66
CA PHE A 109 5.25 -5.02 11.37
C PHE A 109 6.32 -5.70 10.52
N PRO A 110 7.43 -6.17 11.13
CA PRO A 110 8.46 -6.89 10.40
C PRO A 110 7.89 -8.23 9.90
N ALA A 111 8.12 -8.54 8.62
CA ALA A 111 7.67 -9.80 8.02
C ALA A 111 8.69 -10.94 8.20
N ASP A 112 9.91 -10.63 8.65
CA ASP A 112 10.99 -11.59 8.90
C ASP A 112 11.93 -11.14 10.05
N GLU A 113 12.80 -12.06 10.51
CA GLU A 113 13.75 -11.81 11.60
C GLU A 113 14.75 -10.70 11.28
N ARG A 114 15.14 -10.56 10.01
CA ARG A 114 16.08 -9.52 9.57
C ARG A 114 15.46 -8.13 9.71
N SER A 115 14.20 -7.99 9.36
CA SER A 115 13.42 -6.76 9.42
C SER A 115 13.10 -6.40 10.88
N ASP A 116 12.85 -7.39 11.72
CA ASP A 116 12.70 -7.19 13.17
C ASP A 116 14.00 -6.66 13.80
N ALA A 117 15.15 -7.25 13.46
CA ALA A 117 16.44 -6.75 13.92
C ALA A 117 16.71 -5.31 13.44
N LEU A 118 16.32 -4.98 12.20
CA LEU A 118 16.45 -3.62 11.68
C LEU A 118 15.56 -2.63 12.45
N PHE A 119 14.29 -2.98 12.72
CA PHE A 119 13.38 -2.17 13.54
C PHE A 119 13.94 -1.88 14.94
N LYS A 120 14.43 -2.93 15.63
CA LYS A 120 15.07 -2.80 16.94
C LYS A 120 16.28 -1.86 16.88
N SER A 121 17.09 -1.96 15.83
CA SER A 121 18.26 -1.09 15.65
C SER A 121 17.89 0.37 15.40
N LEU A 122 16.78 0.64 14.68
CA LEU A 122 16.30 2.00 14.43
C LEU A 122 15.71 2.61 15.70
N ALA A 123 14.97 1.83 16.50
CA ALA A 123 14.40 2.28 17.76
C ALA A 123 15.46 2.61 18.82
N ALA A 124 16.60 1.90 18.80
CA ALA A 124 17.71 2.12 19.72
C ALA A 124 18.53 3.39 19.43
N LYS A 125 18.43 3.98 18.23
CA LYS A 125 19.16 5.19 17.80
C LYS A 125 18.51 6.50 18.28
N ARG A 126 17.96 6.54 19.49
CA ARG A 126 17.41 7.76 20.08
C ARG A 126 18.49 8.78 20.45
#